data_AF-A0A2V2VHF4-F1
#
_entry.id   AF-A0A2V2VHF4-F1
#
_cell.length_a   1.000
_cell.length_b   1.000
_cell.length_c   1.000
_cell.angle_alpha   90.00
_cell.angle_beta   90.00
_cell.angle_gamma   90.00
#
_symmetry.space_group_name_H-M   'P 1'
#
loop_
_entity.id
_entity.type
_entity.pdbx_description
1 polymer ?
#
loop_
_entity_poly.entity_id
_entity_poly.type
_entity_poly.pdbx_seq_one_letter_code
_entity_poly.pdbx_strand_id
1 'polypeptide(L)'
;MLDNEAIYDLTRRNLDIERPTYTNLNRLIGQVVSALTASLRFDGALNVDLTEFQTTWCPYPRIHFVLTSYAPVISAEKAYHEQLSVSEISNAVFEPASMMTKCDPRHGKYMACCLMYRGDVVPKDVNAAVATIKTKRTIQFVDWSPTGFKCGINYQPPTGGAPVATSPRCRRRFA
;
A
#
# COMPACT_ATOMS: atom_id res chain seq x y z
N MET A 1 1.40 1.23 -11.90
CA MET A 1 2.67 1.12 -12.64
C MET A 1 3.64 0.40 -11.74
N LEU A 2 4.44 -0.50 -12.31
CA LEU A 2 5.41 -1.31 -11.57
C LEU A 2 6.73 -1.21 -12.31
N ASP A 3 7.76 -0.71 -11.63
CA ASP A 3 9.10 -0.55 -12.16
C ASP A 3 10.04 -1.55 -11.48
N ASN A 4 10.78 -2.30 -12.28
CA ASN A 4 11.70 -3.30 -11.79
C ASN A 4 12.78 -2.67 -10.91
N GLU A 5 13.33 -1.51 -11.27
CA GLU A 5 14.40 -0.87 -10.51
C GLU A 5 13.95 -0.52 -9.09
N ALA A 6 12.76 0.09 -8.97
CA ALA A 6 12.18 0.44 -7.68
C ALA A 6 11.90 -0.80 -6.81
N ILE A 7 11.41 -1.89 -7.40
CA ILE A 7 11.14 -3.13 -6.68
C ILE A 7 12.44 -3.82 -6.25
N TYR A 8 13.49 -3.75 -7.08
CA TYR A 8 14.83 -4.22 -6.71
C TYR A 8 15.39 -3.45 -5.52
N ASP A 9 15.31 -2.12 -5.55
CA ASP A 9 15.75 -1.26 -4.44
C ASP A 9 14.98 -1.56 -3.14
N LEU A 10 13.65 -1.71 -3.24
CA LEU A 10 12.76 -2.02 -2.13
C LEU A 10 13.07 -3.39 -1.51
N THR A 11 13.20 -4.43 -2.32
CA THR A 11 13.52 -5.79 -1.84
C THR A 11 14.90 -5.87 -1.23
N ARG A 12 15.89 -5.18 -1.79
CA ARG A 12 17.25 -5.15 -1.24
C ARG A 12 17.32 -4.42 0.11
N ARG A 13 16.64 -3.27 0.24
CA ARG A 13 16.69 -2.43 1.44
C ARG A 13 15.85 -2.96 2.59
N ASN A 14 14.64 -3.43 2.30
CA ASN A 14 13.67 -3.77 3.32
C ASN A 14 13.67 -5.25 3.71
N LEU A 15 14.01 -6.13 2.77
CA LEU A 15 14.06 -7.58 3.01
C LEU A 15 15.49 -8.09 3.25
N ASP A 16 16.49 -7.19 3.24
CA ASP A 16 17.92 -7.47 3.40
C ASP A 16 18.45 -8.54 2.43
N ILE A 17 17.88 -8.62 1.22
CA ILE A 17 18.30 -9.58 0.18
C ILE A 17 19.37 -8.93 -0.68
N GLU A 18 20.62 -9.38 -0.56
CA GLU A 18 21.75 -8.81 -1.30
C GLU A 18 21.60 -8.95 -2.83
N ARG A 19 21.08 -10.09 -3.30
CA ARG A 19 20.86 -10.42 -4.71
C ARG A 19 19.41 -10.83 -4.97
N PRO A 20 18.48 -9.87 -5.11
CA PRO A 20 17.09 -10.15 -5.44
C PRO A 20 16.95 -10.85 -6.80
N THR A 21 16.20 -11.96 -6.83
CA THR A 21 15.87 -12.69 -8.06
C THR A 21 14.45 -12.32 -8.53
N TYR A 22 14.13 -12.60 -9.80
CA TYR A 22 12.77 -12.37 -10.33
C TYR A 22 11.67 -13.08 -9.54
N THR A 23 11.99 -14.21 -8.91
CA THR A 23 11.07 -14.91 -8.00
C THR A 23 10.67 -14.02 -6.83
N ASN A 24 11.60 -13.26 -6.25
CA ASN A 24 11.32 -12.36 -5.13
C ASN A 24 10.44 -11.18 -5.57
N LEU A 25 10.74 -10.62 -6.74
CA LEU A 25 9.96 -9.54 -7.34
C LEU A 25 8.52 -9.98 -7.61
N ASN A 26 8.35 -11.13 -8.27
CA ASN A 26 7.06 -11.70 -8.60
C ASN A 26 6.22 -12.00 -7.36
N ARG A 27 6.86 -12.42 -6.26
CA ARG A 27 6.16 -12.62 -4.99
C ARG A 27 5.65 -11.31 -4.40
N LEU A 28 6.42 -10.23 -4.48
CA LEU A 28 5.95 -8.92 -4.00
C LEU A 28 4.79 -8.40 -4.86
N ILE A 29 4.92 -8.49 -6.19
CA ILE A 29 3.87 -8.09 -7.13
C ILE A 29 2.60 -8.94 -6.89
N GLY A 30 2.75 -10.25 -6.67
CA GLY A 30 1.62 -11.13 -6.37
C GLY A 30 0.87 -10.74 -5.09
N GLN A 31 1.56 -10.21 -4.08
CA GLN A 31 0.92 -9.71 -2.86
C GLN A 31 0.10 -8.43 -3.12
N VAL A 32 0.62 -7.50 -3.91
CA VAL A 32 -0.10 -6.29 -4.34
C VAL A 32 -1.36 -6.65 -5.13
N VAL A 33 -1.23 -7.51 -6.15
CA VAL A 33 -2.36 -7.92 -6.98
C VAL A 33 -3.41 -8.67 -6.15
N SER A 34 -2.97 -9.49 -5.20
CA SER A 34 -3.85 -10.14 -4.22
C SER A 34 -4.57 -9.12 -3.34
N ALA A 35 -3.90 -8.05 -2.91
CA ALA A 35 -4.51 -7.01 -2.08
C ALA A 35 -5.57 -6.21 -2.85
N LEU A 36 -5.27 -5.82 -4.10
CA LEU A 36 -6.20 -5.09 -4.96
C LEU A 36 -7.49 -5.88 -5.25
N THR A 37 -7.38 -7.20 -5.43
CA THR A 37 -8.53 -8.07 -5.72
C THR A 37 -9.17 -8.68 -4.47
N ALA A 38 -8.74 -8.28 -3.27
CA ALA A 38 -9.22 -8.90 -2.03
C ALA A 38 -10.70 -8.59 -1.77
N SER A 39 -11.14 -7.35 -2.01
CA SER A 39 -12.53 -6.90 -1.83
C SER A 39 -13.53 -7.67 -2.69
N LEU A 40 -13.09 -8.20 -3.84
CA LEU A 40 -13.93 -9.02 -4.71
C LEU A 40 -14.00 -10.49 -4.27
N ARG A 41 -13.03 -10.96 -3.48
CA ARG A 41 -12.87 -12.38 -3.13
C ARG A 41 -13.28 -12.70 -1.70
N PHE A 42 -13.19 -11.72 -0.81
CA PHE A 42 -13.45 -11.89 0.62
C PHE A 42 -14.29 -10.74 1.13
N ASP A 43 -15.13 -11.06 2.11
CA ASP A 43 -15.94 -10.05 2.78
C ASP A 43 -15.08 -9.13 3.67
N GLY A 44 -15.56 -7.90 3.86
CA GLY A 44 -14.81 -6.83 4.50
C GLY A 44 -15.73 -5.80 5.11
N ALA A 45 -15.23 -5.08 6.13
CA ALA A 45 -15.96 -3.97 6.74
C ALA A 45 -16.28 -2.85 5.74
N LEU A 46 -15.40 -2.66 4.74
CA LEU A 46 -15.55 -1.63 3.72
C LEU A 46 -14.97 -2.15 2.40
N ASN A 47 -15.83 -2.71 1.55
CA ASN A 47 -15.42 -3.21 0.24
C ASN A 47 -15.35 -2.05 -0.76
N VAL A 48 -14.28 -2.03 -1.55
CA VAL A 48 -14.09 -1.08 -2.66
C VAL A 48 -14.01 -1.90 -3.94
N ASP A 49 -14.91 -1.62 -4.87
CA ASP A 49 -15.01 -2.37 -6.12
C ASP A 49 -14.05 -1.85 -7.20
N LEU A 50 -13.63 -2.73 -8.10
CA LEU A 50 -12.75 -2.38 -9.23
C LEU A 50 -13.39 -1.36 -10.18
N THR A 51 -14.72 -1.34 -10.26
CA THR A 51 -15.49 -0.35 -11.01
C THR A 51 -15.40 1.04 -10.36
N GLU A 52 -15.31 1.13 -9.04
CA GLU A 52 -15.06 2.40 -8.33
C GLU A 52 -13.63 2.92 -8.58
N PHE A 53 -12.67 2.04 -8.82
CA PHE A 53 -11.30 2.44 -9.17
C PHE A 53 -11.21 3.15 -10.52
N GLN A 54 -12.08 2.85 -11.48
CA GLN A 54 -12.07 3.52 -12.78
C GLN A 54 -12.84 4.85 -12.76
N THR A 55 -13.92 4.93 -11.97
CA THR A 55 -14.81 6.10 -11.97
C THR A 55 -14.37 7.21 -11.02
N THR A 56 -13.74 6.89 -9.88
CA THR A 56 -13.39 7.89 -8.85
C THR A 56 -12.00 8.51 -9.04
N TRP A 57 -11.14 7.90 -9.86
CA TRP A 57 -9.69 8.15 -9.88
C TRP A 57 -9.18 8.74 -11.19
N CYS A 58 -9.95 8.57 -12.24
CA CYS A 58 -9.61 8.95 -13.60
C CYS A 58 -10.55 10.08 -14.03
N PRO A 59 -10.33 11.33 -13.57
CA PRO A 59 -11.15 12.47 -13.99
C PRO A 59 -11.04 12.71 -15.51
N TYR A 60 -9.99 12.18 -16.14
CA TYR A 60 -9.73 12.26 -17.57
C TYR A 60 -9.33 10.90 -18.12
N PRO A 61 -9.99 10.35 -19.15
CA PRO A 61 -9.71 9.02 -19.72
C PRO A 61 -8.24 8.76 -20.10
N ARG A 62 -7.48 9.82 -20.40
CA ARG A 62 -6.05 9.75 -20.77
C ARG A 62 -5.10 9.63 -19.58
N ILE A 63 -5.57 9.84 -18.34
CA ILE A 63 -4.74 9.85 -17.13
C ILE A 63 -5.20 8.74 -16.18
N HIS A 64 -4.92 7.49 -16.55
CA HIS A 64 -5.30 6.28 -15.79
C HIS A 64 -4.08 5.53 -15.23
N PHE A 65 -2.91 6.18 -15.19
CA PHE A 65 -1.68 5.58 -14.65
C PHE A 65 -1.64 5.74 -13.13
N VAL A 66 -1.93 4.66 -12.42
CA VAL A 66 -1.89 4.63 -10.95
C VAL A 66 -0.48 4.27 -10.48
N LEU A 67 0.03 4.97 -9.47
CA LEU A 67 1.24 4.59 -8.75
C LEU A 67 0.89 3.61 -7.63
N THR A 68 1.74 2.60 -7.44
CA THR A 68 1.48 1.53 -6.47
C THR A 68 2.54 1.54 -5.38
N SER A 69 2.11 1.42 -4.14
CA SER A 69 2.96 1.32 -2.96
C SER A 69 2.42 0.18 -2.10
N TYR A 70 3.27 -0.45 -1.31
CA TYR A 70 2.85 -1.58 -0.48
C TYR A 70 3.58 -1.56 0.85
N ALA A 71 2.82 -1.78 1.91
CA ALA A 71 3.37 -1.85 3.26
C ALA A 71 2.60 -2.86 4.11
N PRO A 72 3.23 -3.44 5.14
CA PRO A 72 4.67 -3.43 5.40
C PRO A 72 5.44 -4.36 4.45
N VAL A 73 6.64 -3.95 4.07
CA VAL A 73 7.67 -4.80 3.45
C VAL A 73 8.79 -4.90 4.46
N ILE A 74 8.86 -6.01 5.19
CA ILE A 74 9.88 -6.26 6.23
C ILE A 74 10.32 -7.73 6.19
N SER A 75 11.58 -7.97 6.55
CA SER A 75 12.13 -9.32 6.68
C SER A 75 11.51 -10.07 7.87
N ALA A 76 11.56 -11.40 7.82
CA ALA A 76 11.01 -12.26 8.87
C ALA A 76 11.57 -11.95 10.26
N GLU A 77 12.87 -11.66 10.34
CA GLU A 77 13.59 -11.36 11.58
C GLU A 77 13.11 -10.03 12.19
N LYS A 78 13.03 -8.96 11.40
CA LYS A 78 12.58 -7.64 11.86
C LYS A 78 11.12 -7.65 12.33
N ALA A 79 10.28 -8.48 11.73
CA ALA A 79 8.85 -8.56 12.05
C ALA A 79 8.52 -9.16 13.42
N TYR A 80 9.47 -9.81 14.09
CA TYR A 80 9.28 -10.27 15.47
C TYR A 80 9.52 -9.15 16.49
N HIS A 81 10.37 -8.18 16.14
CA HIS A 81 10.78 -7.11 17.03
C HIS A 81 9.92 -5.84 16.90
N GLU A 82 9.29 -5.64 15.74
CA GLU A 82 8.44 -4.46 15.48
C GLU A 82 6.95 -4.78 15.64
N GLN A 83 6.24 -3.91 16.37
CA GLN A 83 4.79 -3.84 16.29
C GLN A 83 4.43 -2.82 15.21
N LEU A 84 3.57 -3.22 14.28
CA LEU A 84 3.15 -2.37 13.17
C LEU A 84 1.72 -1.92 13.40
N SER A 85 1.56 -0.73 13.97
CA SER A 85 0.26 -0.08 14.13
C SER A 85 -0.31 0.38 12.78
N VAL A 86 -1.63 0.62 12.73
CA VAL A 86 -2.30 1.10 11.51
C VAL A 86 -1.70 2.44 11.05
N SER A 87 -1.39 3.33 11.99
CA SER A 87 -0.79 4.63 11.67
C SER A 87 0.62 4.50 11.08
N GLU A 88 1.46 3.60 11.59
CA GLU A 88 2.81 3.37 11.07
C GLU A 88 2.77 2.80 9.66
N ILE A 89 1.96 1.77 9.42
CA ILE A 89 1.84 1.18 8.07
C ILE A 89 1.27 2.19 7.09
N SER A 90 0.27 2.98 7.47
CA SER A 90 -0.30 4.00 6.57
C SER A 90 0.70 5.08 6.25
N ASN A 91 1.58 5.45 7.19
CA ASN A 91 2.65 6.41 6.94
C ASN A 91 3.74 5.83 6.01
N ALA A 92 4.12 4.57 6.20
CA ALA A 92 5.15 3.90 5.41
C ALA A 92 4.80 3.84 3.92
N VAL A 93 3.52 3.75 3.57
CA VAL A 93 3.04 3.70 2.17
C VAL A 93 3.36 4.99 1.42
N PHE A 94 3.30 6.14 2.10
CA PHE A 94 3.58 7.46 1.49
C PHE A 94 5.06 7.81 1.49
N GLU A 95 5.92 6.95 2.03
CA GLU A 95 7.36 7.13 1.90
C GLU A 95 7.78 6.86 0.45
N PRO A 96 8.57 7.76 -0.17
CA PRO A 96 9.10 7.53 -1.53
C PRO A 96 9.86 6.21 -1.66
N ALA A 97 10.44 5.73 -0.56
CA ALA A 97 11.15 4.46 -0.47
C ALA A 97 10.27 3.23 -0.67
N SER A 98 8.98 3.31 -0.37
CA SER A 98 8.02 2.18 -0.45
C SER A 98 7.31 2.10 -1.80
N MET A 99 7.53 3.08 -2.68
CA MET A 99 6.89 3.12 -3.99
C MET A 99 7.50 2.09 -4.93
N MET A 100 6.64 1.41 -5.69
CA MET A 100 7.05 0.42 -6.70
C MET A 100 7.30 1.04 -8.07
N THR A 101 7.54 2.35 -8.13
CA THR A 101 7.87 3.06 -9.37
C THR A 101 8.95 4.09 -9.05
N LYS A 102 9.96 4.23 -9.91
CA LYS A 102 11.03 5.21 -9.72
C LYS A 102 10.53 6.63 -10.03
N CYS A 103 9.75 7.18 -9.12
CA CYS A 103 9.24 8.54 -9.18
C CYS A 103 9.23 9.13 -7.78
N ASP A 104 9.69 10.38 -7.62
CA ASP A 104 9.53 11.09 -6.36
C ASP A 104 8.12 11.71 -6.34
N PRO A 105 7.22 11.26 -5.46
CA PRO A 105 5.86 11.79 -5.37
C PRO A 105 5.81 13.25 -4.91
N ARG A 106 6.90 13.77 -4.31
CA ARG A 106 6.97 15.16 -3.80
C ARG A 106 7.10 16.18 -4.91
N HIS A 107 7.55 15.78 -6.09
CA HIS A 107 7.60 16.66 -7.27
C HIS A 107 6.22 16.87 -7.91
N GLY A 108 5.19 16.15 -7.45
CA GLY A 108 3.82 16.26 -7.96
C GLY A 108 2.80 16.50 -6.85
N LYS A 109 1.53 16.50 -7.26
CA LYS A 109 0.37 16.50 -6.35
C LYS A 109 -0.44 15.22 -6.58
N TYR A 110 -0.94 14.63 -5.52
CA TYR A 110 -1.87 13.50 -5.58
C TYR A 110 -3.24 13.98 -6.05
N MET A 111 -3.80 13.32 -7.07
CA MET A 111 -5.19 13.57 -7.49
C MET A 111 -6.17 12.84 -6.58
N ALA A 112 -5.85 11.58 -6.28
CA ALA A 112 -6.57 10.71 -5.35
C ALA A 112 -5.58 9.68 -4.78
N CYS A 113 -5.85 9.13 -3.59
CA CYS A 113 -5.08 8.02 -3.00
C CYS A 113 -5.97 6.94 -2.36
N CYS A 114 -5.86 5.69 -2.82
CA CYS A 114 -6.69 4.57 -2.35
C CYS A 114 -5.88 3.74 -1.37
N LEU A 115 -6.48 3.46 -0.22
CA LEU A 115 -5.83 2.76 0.88
C LEU A 115 -6.56 1.44 1.12
N MET A 116 -5.97 0.32 0.72
CA MET A 116 -6.60 -0.99 0.86
C MET A 116 -6.04 -1.76 2.05
N TYR A 117 -6.70 -1.64 3.21
CA TYR A 117 -6.34 -2.33 4.44
C TYR A 117 -6.84 -3.76 4.45
N ARG A 118 -6.01 -4.70 4.92
CA ARG A 118 -6.41 -6.09 5.14
C ARG A 118 -5.97 -6.63 6.48
N GLY A 119 -6.79 -7.50 7.07
CA GLY A 119 -6.55 -8.18 8.34
C GLY A 119 -7.36 -7.61 9.49
N ASP A 120 -6.86 -7.81 10.71
CA ASP A 120 -7.46 -7.25 11.92
C ASP A 120 -7.24 -5.73 11.96
N VAL A 121 -8.13 -4.94 11.36
CA VAL A 121 -7.99 -3.48 11.27
C VAL A 121 -9.27 -2.82 11.78
N VAL A 122 -9.11 -1.92 12.76
CA VAL A 122 -10.23 -1.17 13.34
C VAL A 122 -10.51 0.08 12.48
N PRO A 123 -11.73 0.28 11.96
CA PRO A 123 -12.06 1.45 11.13
C PRO A 123 -11.78 2.80 11.80
N LYS A 124 -11.91 2.87 13.13
CA LYS A 124 -11.56 4.06 13.92
C LYS A 124 -10.10 4.46 13.76
N ASP A 125 -9.19 3.49 13.81
CA ASP A 125 -7.75 3.72 13.70
C ASP A 125 -7.36 4.12 12.27
N VAL A 126 -8.05 3.56 11.27
CA VAL A 126 -7.89 3.97 9.86
C VAL A 126 -8.26 5.43 9.67
N ASN A 127 -9.41 5.86 10.21
CA ASN A 127 -9.84 7.26 10.11
C ASN A 127 -8.86 8.20 10.81
N ALA A 128 -8.34 7.82 11.99
CA ALA A 128 -7.32 8.58 12.69
C ALA A 128 -6.02 8.68 11.88
N ALA A 129 -5.53 7.57 11.32
CA ALA A 129 -4.32 7.55 10.49
C ALA A 129 -4.46 8.44 9.25
N VAL A 130 -5.59 8.37 8.55
CA VAL A 130 -5.87 9.21 7.37
C VAL A 130 -5.97 10.68 7.75
N ALA A 131 -6.56 11.01 8.89
CA ALA A 131 -6.59 12.39 9.39
C ALA A 131 -5.17 12.93 9.64
N THR A 132 -4.27 12.11 10.20
CA THR A 132 -2.85 12.49 10.38
C THR A 132 -2.13 12.63 9.04
N ILE A 133 -2.40 11.78 8.07
CA ILE A 133 -1.78 11.86 6.73
C ILE A 133 -2.18 13.17 6.03
N LYS A 134 -3.44 13.59 6.16
CA LYS A 134 -3.95 14.84 5.58
C LYS A 134 -3.25 16.09 6.12
N THR A 135 -2.71 16.06 7.33
CA THR A 135 -2.00 17.22 7.90
C THR A 135 -0.52 17.29 7.50
N LYS A 136 0.03 16.23 6.86
CA LYS A 136 1.42 16.19 6.44
C LYS A 136 1.66 17.05 5.20
N ARG A 137 2.54 18.06 5.33
CA ARG A 137 2.92 18.96 4.23
C ARG A 137 3.62 18.26 3.05
N THR A 138 4.17 17.08 3.28
CA THR A 138 4.85 16.27 2.25
C THR A 138 3.89 15.56 1.31
N ILE A 139 2.61 15.46 1.68
CA ILE A 139 1.56 14.77 0.91
C ILE A 139 0.58 15.84 0.47
N GLN A 140 0.78 16.33 -0.76
CA GLN A 140 -0.01 17.43 -1.30
C GLN A 140 -1.03 16.89 -2.28
N PHE A 141 -2.31 17.21 -2.06
CA PHE A 141 -3.37 16.91 -3.01
C PHE A 141 -3.60 18.09 -3.97
N VAL A 142 -4.19 17.80 -5.11
CA VAL A 142 -4.67 18.82 -6.05
C VAL A 142 -5.78 19.67 -5.41
N ASP A 143 -5.82 20.95 -5.76
CA ASP A 143 -6.65 21.93 -5.04
C ASP A 143 -8.16 21.69 -5.24
N TRP A 144 -8.55 21.02 -6.33
CA TRP A 144 -9.93 20.62 -6.64
C TRP A 144 -10.35 19.27 -6.00
N SER A 145 -9.43 18.52 -5.38
CA SER A 145 -9.70 17.26 -4.67
C SER A 145 -8.93 17.21 -3.34
N PRO A 146 -9.26 18.08 -2.37
CA PRO A 146 -8.54 18.16 -1.09
C PRO A 146 -8.73 16.92 -0.21
N THR A 147 -9.74 16.09 -0.50
CA THR A 147 -10.06 14.87 0.25
C THR A 147 -10.14 13.63 -0.64
N GLY A 148 -9.23 13.51 -1.61
CA GLY A 148 -9.18 12.38 -2.55
C GLY A 148 -8.81 11.01 -1.95
N PHE A 149 -9.11 10.75 -0.67
CA PHE A 149 -8.84 9.46 -0.03
C PHE A 149 -10.05 8.54 -0.13
N LYS A 150 -9.80 7.31 -0.56
CA LYS A 150 -10.74 6.19 -0.39
C LYS A 150 -10.05 5.12 0.44
N CYS A 151 -10.78 4.53 1.38
CA CYS A 151 -10.28 3.41 2.16
C CYS A 151 -11.11 2.17 1.84
N GLY A 152 -10.47 1.02 1.79
CA GLY A 152 -11.11 -0.30 1.82
C GLY A 152 -10.56 -1.09 3.01
N ILE A 153 -11.40 -1.89 3.66
CA ILE A 153 -11.04 -2.69 4.83
C ILE A 153 -11.58 -4.10 4.62
N ASN A 154 -10.66 -5.06 4.54
CA ASN A 154 -10.97 -6.49 4.42
C ASN A 154 -10.51 -7.24 5.66
N TYR A 155 -11.32 -8.19 6.16
CA TYR A 155 -10.98 -8.95 7.37
C TYR A 155 -9.91 -10.02 7.12
N GLN A 156 -9.79 -10.50 5.89
CA GLN A 156 -8.89 -11.61 5.59
C GLN A 156 -7.42 -11.13 5.57
N PRO A 157 -6.56 -11.63 6.47
CA PRO A 157 -5.15 -11.28 6.46
C PRO A 157 -4.44 -11.91 5.25
N PRO A 158 -3.33 -11.32 4.78
CA PRO A 158 -2.48 -11.93 3.77
C PRO A 158 -1.88 -13.25 4.21
N THR A 159 -2.09 -14.25 3.37
CA THR A 159 -1.37 -15.51 3.41
C THR A 159 0.08 -15.30 2.93
N GLY A 160 1.00 -15.80 3.75
CA GLY A 160 2.43 -15.67 3.57
C GLY A 160 3.01 -16.42 2.40
N GLY A 161 3.45 -15.71 1.37
CA GLY A 161 4.53 -16.18 0.51
C GLY A 161 5.80 -15.38 0.84
N ALA A 162 6.84 -16.03 1.37
CA ALA A 162 8.12 -15.41 1.72
C ALA A 162 8.69 -14.56 0.56
N PRO A 163 9.22 -13.33 0.78
CA PRO A 163 10.10 -12.99 1.91
C PRO A 163 9.49 -11.98 2.91
N VAL A 164 8.25 -11.54 2.68
CA VAL A 164 7.59 -10.59 3.58
C VAL A 164 7.04 -11.35 4.78
N ALA A 165 7.53 -11.01 5.97
CA ALA A 165 7.24 -11.71 7.20
C ALA A 165 5.75 -12.00 7.45
N THR A 166 5.50 -13.17 8.03
CA THR A 166 4.18 -13.66 8.45
C THR A 166 4.12 -13.77 9.96
N SER A 167 4.57 -12.71 10.65
CA SER A 167 4.31 -12.57 12.07
C SER A 167 2.78 -12.48 12.28
N PRO A 168 2.18 -13.12 13.30
CA PRO A 168 0.78 -12.93 13.67
C PRO A 168 0.41 -11.45 13.89
N ARG A 169 1.41 -10.61 14.20
CA ARG A 169 1.30 -9.16 14.39
C ARG A 169 1.39 -8.37 13.08
N CYS A 170 1.91 -8.99 12.01
CA CYS A 170 2.06 -8.43 10.66
C CYS A 170 0.91 -8.86 9.72
N ARG A 171 -0.27 -9.15 10.31
CA ARG A 171 -1.49 -9.49 9.58
C ARG A 171 -2.17 -8.29 8.92
N ARG A 172 -1.69 -7.07 9.22
CA ARG A 172 -2.18 -5.80 8.67
C ARG A 172 -1.31 -5.44 7.46
N ARG A 173 -1.82 -5.59 6.24
CA ARG A 173 -1.09 -5.14 5.03
C ARG A 173 -1.97 -4.26 4.15
N PHE A 174 -1.28 -3.47 3.33
CA PHE A 174 -1.75 -2.30 2.63
C PHE A 174 -1.23 -2.30 1.19
N ALA A 175 -2.11 -2.02 0.23
CA ALA A 175 -1.74 -1.72 -1.16
C ALA A 175 -2.38 -0.40 -1.61
#